data_AF-A0A9E6Z5D5-F1
#
_entry.id   AF-A0A9E6Z5D5-F1
#
_cell.length_a   1.000
_cell.length_b   1.000
_cell.length_c   1.000
_cell.angle_alpha   90.00
_cell.angle_beta   90.00
_cell.angle_gamma   90.00
#
_symmetry.space_group_name_H-M   'P 1'
#
loop_
_entity.id
_entity.type
_entity.pdbx_description
1 polymer ?
#
loop_
_entity_poly.entity_id
_entity_poly.type
_entity_poly.pdbx_seq_one_letter_code
_entity_poly.pdbx_strand_id
1 'polypeptide(L)' 'MTRRQLPLDFNAVQTYFVEDFVVGKSNKMAHDTILNWPNWPSNGLLIYGDKKVGKTHLAHIFRHHAKAILCIKKTCSN' A
#
# COMPACT_ATOMS: atom_id res chain seq x y z
N MET A 1 -1.88 37.43 -25.57
CA MET A 1 -1.82 36.85 -24.21
C MET A 1 -0.81 35.72 -24.22
N THR A 2 0.35 35.89 -23.59
CA THR A 2 1.42 34.87 -23.55
C THR A 2 1.08 33.80 -22.51
N ARG A 3 1.09 32.51 -22.90
CA ARG A 3 0.90 31.40 -21.96
C ARG A 3 2.18 31.24 -21.11
N ARG A 4 2.08 31.51 -19.82
CA ARG A 4 3.13 31.24 -18.84
C ARG A 4 2.91 29.84 -18.25
N GLN A 5 3.87 28.94 -18.45
CA GLN A 5 3.86 27.62 -17.81
C GLN A 5 4.25 27.76 -16.33
N LEU A 6 3.50 27.10 -15.44
CA LEU A 6 3.84 27.00 -14.03
C LEU A 6 4.74 25.76 -13.82
N PRO A 7 5.84 25.87 -13.06
CA PRO A 7 6.64 24.71 -12.70
C PRO A 7 5.81 23.79 -11.78
N LEU A 8 5.75 22.50 -12.14
CA LEU A 8 5.14 21.46 -11.31
C LEU A 8 6.21 20.91 -10.35
N ASP A 9 5.98 21.04 -9.05
CA ASP A 9 6.87 20.45 -8.05
C ASP A 9 6.59 18.94 -7.92
N PHE A 10 7.64 18.15 -8.09
CA PHE A 10 7.58 16.69 -7.99
C PHE A 10 8.09 16.15 -6.64
N ASN A 11 8.32 17.02 -5.64
CA ASN A 11 8.70 16.64 -4.27
C ASN A 11 7.53 16.03 -3.47
N ALA A 12 6.85 15.03 -4.06
CA ALA A 12 5.78 14.30 -3.38
C ALA A 12 6.38 13.41 -2.28
N VAL A 13 5.93 13.62 -1.05
CA VAL A 13 6.27 12.74 0.06
C VAL A 13 5.52 11.42 -0.10
N GLN A 14 6.21 10.30 0.08
CA GLN A 14 5.57 8.99 0.03
C GLN A 14 4.63 8.82 1.24
N THR A 15 3.33 8.69 0.97
CA THR A 15 2.30 8.39 1.96
C THR A 15 1.79 6.96 1.77
N TYR A 16 1.25 6.39 2.85
CA TYR A 16 0.61 5.07 2.85
C TYR A 16 -0.76 5.14 3.53
N PHE A 17 -1.47 6.25 3.35
CA PHE A 17 -2.83 6.42 3.85
C PHE A 17 -3.78 5.51 3.07
N VAL A 18 -4.87 5.08 3.71
CA VAL A 18 -5.83 4.17 3.08
C VAL A 18 -6.52 4.88 1.91
N GLU A 19 -6.77 6.18 2.08
CA GLU A 19 -7.43 7.06 1.14
C GLU A 19 -6.60 7.27 -0.16
N ASP A 20 -5.28 7.11 -0.07
CA ASP A 20 -4.37 7.23 -1.21
C ASP A 20 -4.26 5.93 -2.03
N PHE A 21 -4.89 4.84 -1.59
CA PHE A 21 -4.82 3.55 -2.27
C PHE A 21 -5.92 3.42 -3.33
N VAL A 22 -5.54 3.48 -4.61
CA VAL A 22 -6.48 3.31 -5.72
C VAL A 22 -6.79 1.83 -5.93
N VAL A 23 -8.04 1.44 -5.64
CA VAL A 23 -8.54 0.08 -5.86
C VAL A 23 -8.98 -0.08 -7.31
N GLY A 24 -8.46 -1.11 -7.97
CA GLY A 24 -8.79 -1.49 -9.34
C GLY A 24 -8.88 -3.01 -9.50
N LYS A 25 -9.22 -3.47 -10.71
CA LYS A 25 -9.43 -4.91 -10.98
C LYS A 25 -8.25 -5.80 -10.55
N SER A 26 -7.03 -5.30 -10.69
CA SER A 26 -5.79 -6.05 -10.41
C SER A 26 -5.46 -6.21 -8.92
N ASN A 27 -5.95 -5.32 -8.04
CA ASN A 27 -5.60 -5.32 -6.62
C ASN A 27 -6.81 -5.49 -5.69
N LYS A 28 -8.03 -5.44 -6.24
CA LYS A 28 -9.29 -5.56 -5.48
C LYS A 28 -9.35 -6.80 -4.61
N MET A 29 -8.98 -7.97 -5.15
CA MET A 29 -8.97 -9.22 -4.38
C MET A 29 -8.05 -9.11 -3.15
N ALA A 30 -6.83 -8.62 -3.31
CA ALA A 30 -5.87 -8.48 -2.21
C ALA A 30 -6.35 -7.46 -1.16
N HIS A 31 -6.89 -6.33 -1.62
CA HIS A 31 -7.47 -5.29 -0.77
C HIS A 31 -8.64 -5.83 0.07
N ASP A 32 -9.63 -6.43 -0.59
CA ASP A 32 -10.84 -6.94 0.07
C ASP A 32 -10.50 -8.08 1.03
N THR A 33 -9.52 -8.93 0.68
CA THR A 33 -9.05 -10.01 1.57
C THR A 33 -8.41 -9.44 2.83
N ILE A 34 -7.58 -8.39 2.72
CA ILE A 34 -6.98 -7.73 3.89
C ILE A 34 -8.05 -7.16 4.82
N LEU A 35 -9.04 -6.46 4.26
CA LEU A 35 -10.11 -5.83 5.04
C LEU A 35 -11.10 -6.85 5.63
N ASN A 36 -11.06 -8.11 5.19
CA ASN A 36 -11.87 -9.16 5.77
C ASN A 36 -11.34 -9.66 7.13
N TRP A 37 -10.21 -9.15 7.63
CA TRP A 37 -9.76 -9.43 8.99
C TRP A 37 -10.84 -9.00 10.01
N PRO A 38 -11.19 -9.81 11.04
CA PRO A 38 -10.55 -11.05 11.48
C PRO A 38 -11.11 -12.34 10.88
N ASN A 39 -12.04 -12.27 9.92
CA ASN A 39 -12.75 -13.41 9.34
C ASN A 39 -11.94 -14.16 8.27
N TRP A 40 -10.61 -14.17 8.39
CA TRP A 40 -9.78 -14.91 7.45
C TRP A 40 -9.99 -16.41 7.59
N PRO A 41 -9.92 -17.17 6.48
CA PRO A 41 -10.04 -18.63 6.53
C PRO A 41 -8.86 -19.31 7.21
N SER A 42 -7.73 -18.60 7.34
CA SER A 42 -6.49 -19.08 7.94
C SER A 42 -5.87 -18.03 8.84
N ASN A 43 -4.98 -18.46 9.75
CA ASN A 43 -4.27 -17.60 10.70
C ASN A 43 -3.26 -16.63 10.05
N GLY A 44 -3.12 -16.64 8.73
CA GLY A 44 -2.22 -15.78 7.98
C GLY A 44 -2.64 -15.61 6.53
N LEU A 45 -2.12 -14.54 5.92
CA LEU A 45 -2.36 -14.16 4.54
C LEU A 45 -1.01 -13.89 3.85
N LEU A 46 -0.80 -14.50 2.68
CA LEU A 46 0.38 -14.25 1.85
C LEU A 46 -0.01 -13.38 0.64
N ILE A 47 0.61 -12.22 0.51
CA ILE A 47 0.46 -11.33 -0.64
C ILE A 47 1.73 -11.36 -1.47
N TYR A 48 1.63 -11.82 -2.72
CA TYR A 48 2.75 -11.92 -3.65
C TYR A 48 2.54 -11.01 -4.88
N GLY A 49 3.62 -10.75 -5.61
CA GLY A 49 3.61 -9.93 -6.82
C GLY A 49 4.93 -9.19 -7.01
N ASP A 50 5.10 -8.56 -8.17
CA ASP A 50 6.35 -7.90 -8.57
C ASP A 50 6.71 -6.68 -7.73
N LYS A 51 7.94 -6.17 -7.87
CA LYS A 51 8.37 -4.95 -7.19
C LYS A 51 7.46 -3.78 -7.60
N LYS A 52 7.12 -2.91 -6.64
CA LYS A 52 6.31 -1.68 -6.83
C LYS A 52 4.82 -1.87 -7.18
N VAL A 53 4.23 -3.05 -6.97
CA VAL A 53 2.78 -3.29 -7.19
C VAL A 53 1.86 -2.94 -6.01
N GLY A 54 2.36 -2.26 -4.97
CA GLY A 54 1.53 -1.82 -3.83
C GLY A 54 1.49 -2.75 -2.61
N LYS A 55 2.29 -3.83 -2.57
CA LYS A 55 2.34 -4.76 -1.41
C LYS A 55 2.64 -4.06 -0.08
N THR A 56 3.59 -3.11 -0.07
CA THR A 56 3.91 -2.32 1.11
C THR A 56 2.72 -1.47 1.55
N HIS A 57 2.03 -0.83 0.62
CA HIS A 57 0.83 -0.04 0.90
C HIS A 57 -0.28 -0.89 1.53
N LEU A 58 -0.55 -2.07 0.96
CA LEU A 58 -1.48 -3.05 1.50
C LEU A 58 -1.13 -3.47 2.94
N ALA A 59 0.16 -3.65 3.25
CA ALA A 59 0.59 -3.94 4.63
C ALA A 59 0.34 -2.76 5.59
N HIS A 60 0.49 -1.52 5.12
CA HIS A 60 0.14 -0.32 5.90
C HIS A 60 -1.37 -0.19 6.14
N ILE A 61 -2.20 -0.51 5.12
CA ILE A 61 -3.66 -0.58 5.28
C ILE A 61 -4.03 -1.60 6.36
N PHE A 62 -3.46 -2.81 6.28
CA PHE A 62 -3.68 -3.84 7.31
C PHE A 62 -3.24 -3.38 8.71
N ARG A 63 -2.05 -2.77 8.82
CA ARG A 63 -1.55 -2.21 10.09
C ARG A 63 -2.55 -1.24 10.70
N HIS A 64 -3.09 -0.33 9.91
CA HIS A 64 -4.08 0.64 10.37
C HIS A 64 -5.41 -0.04 10.75
N HIS A 65 -5.92 -0.93 9.89
CA HIS A 65 -7.21 -1.60 10.06
C HIS A 65 -7.22 -2.55 11.28
N ALA A 66 -6.22 -3.41 11.42
CA ALA A 66 -6.12 -4.41 12.47
C ALA A 66 -5.37 -3.93 13.72
N LYS A 67 -4.91 -2.67 13.75
CA LYS A 67 -3.98 -2.13 14.77
C LYS A 67 -2.74 -3.00 14.96
N ALA A 68 -2.26 -3.60 13.87
CA ALA A 68 -1.14 -4.53 13.88
C ALA A 68 0.22 -3.80 13.94
N ILE A 69 1.28 -4.57 14.17
CA ILE A 69 2.67 -4.09 14.13
C ILE A 69 3.24 -4.40 12.75
N LEU A 70 3.88 -3.42 12.12
CA LEU A 70 4.54 -3.60 10.84
C LEU A 70 5.98 -4.04 11.04
N CYS A 71 6.29 -5.29 10.65
CA CYS A 71 7.64 -5.84 10.69
C CYS A 71 8.28 -5.69 9.30
N ILE A 72 9.26 -4.79 9.18
CA ILE A 72 10.02 -4.61 7.94
C ILE A 72 11.38 -5.27 8.13
N LYS A 73 11.77 -6.19 7.23
CA LYS A 73 13.13 -6.71 7.21
C LYS A 73 14.07 -5.54 6.88
N LYS A 74 14.96 -5.17 7.80
CA LYS A 74 16.11 -4.33 7.46
C LYS A 74 16.94 -5.13 6.48
N THR A 75 17.14 -4.62 5.27
CA THR A 75 18.18 -5.14 4.38
C THR A 75 19.49 -4.99 5.13
N CYS A 76 20.17 -6.11 5.43
CA CYS A 76 21.58 -6.05 5.80
C CYS A 76 22.29 -5.38 4.62
N SER A 77 22.83 -4.18 4.84
CA SER A 77 23.86 -3.67 3.96
C SER A 77 25.01 -4.66 4.01
N ASN A 78 25.46 -5.13 2.85
CA ASN A 78 26.57 -6.07 2.70
C ASN A 78 27.81 -5.60 3.48
#